data_AF-A0A6M3L745-F1
#
_entry.id   AF-A0A6M3L745-F1
#
_cell.length_a   1.000
_cell.length_b   1.000
_cell.length_c   1.000
_cell.angle_alpha   90.00
_cell.angle_beta   90.00
_cell.angle_gamma   90.00
#
_symmetry.space_group_name_H-M   'P 1'
#
loop_
_entity.id
_entity.type
_entity.pdbx_description
1 polymer ?
#
loop_
_entity_poly.entity_id
_entity_poly.type
_entity_poly.pdbx_seq_one_letter_code
_entity_poly.pdbx_strand_id
1 'polypeptide(L)'
;GVDLSLDIANSLNAPYRAEGMLFKLSIGDYNNRTKGKPFVFWSYITHGYGGARTKSAKAVKAERAGTWIPQCDWVAMSHDHVVNVAPDVDFVPDNRGIVKDGFLSGKITAHRKMLVKTNAFLKWGGYAEMGGFPPSDLTTPLIQLLTPQSKLWETYPDKARKAVKVIV
;
A
#
# COMPACT_ATOMS: atom_id res chain seq x y z
N GLY A 1 7.64 3.08 23.39
CA GLY A 1 7.20 1.96 22.52
C GLY A 1 8.38 1.54 21.66
N VAL A 2 8.39 0.31 21.16
CA VAL A 2 9.39 -0.15 20.19
C VAL A 2 9.14 0.57 18.86
N ASP A 3 10.16 1.20 18.30
CA ASP A 3 10.09 1.84 16.99
C ASP A 3 10.50 0.84 15.91
N LEU A 4 9.53 0.06 15.43
CA LEU A 4 9.77 -0.95 14.40
C LEU A 4 10.29 -0.36 13.09
N SER A 5 9.99 0.91 12.80
CA SER A 5 10.50 1.59 11.61
C SER A 5 12.00 1.87 11.74
N LEU A 6 12.48 2.18 12.95
CA LEU A 6 13.91 2.32 13.26
C LEU A 6 14.63 0.98 13.15
N ASP A 7 14.04 -0.08 13.69
CA ASP A 7 14.63 -1.43 13.64
C ASP A 7 14.73 -1.95 12.20
N ILE A 8 13.70 -1.73 11.38
CA ILE A 8 13.70 -2.07 9.96
C ILE A 8 14.73 -1.23 9.20
N ALA A 9 14.78 0.08 9.44
CA ALA A 9 15.75 0.97 8.80
C ALA A 9 17.19 0.55 9.11
N ASN A 10 17.49 0.24 10.37
CA ASN A 10 18.79 -0.27 10.80
C ASN A 10 19.13 -1.61 10.14
N SER A 11 18.18 -2.55 10.15
CA SER A 11 18.37 -3.88 9.56
C SER A 11 18.58 -3.85 8.04
N LEU A 12 17.94 -2.90 7.35
CA LEU A 12 18.07 -2.71 5.91
C LEU A 12 19.20 -1.74 5.54
N ASN A 13 19.91 -1.16 6.52
CA ASN A 13 20.87 -0.08 6.32
C ASN A 13 20.29 1.07 5.47
N ALA A 14 19.04 1.45 5.74
CA ALA A 14 18.30 2.49 5.04
C ALA A 14 18.08 3.71 5.96
N PRO A 15 17.93 4.93 5.40
CA PRO A 15 17.62 6.11 6.20
C PRO A 15 16.32 5.93 6.98
N TYR A 16 16.38 6.12 8.29
CA TYR A 16 15.19 6.14 9.14
C TYR A 16 14.36 7.41 8.89
N ARG A 17 13.04 7.22 8.73
CA ARG A 17 12.06 8.31 8.63
C ARG A 17 10.86 8.02 9.51
N ALA A 18 10.68 8.83 10.55
CA ALA A 18 9.65 8.63 11.56
C ALA A 18 8.22 8.87 11.03
N GLU A 19 8.05 9.76 10.04
CA GLU A 19 6.73 10.26 9.64
C GLU A 19 6.05 9.39 8.58
N GLY A 20 6.86 8.77 7.73
CA GLY A 20 6.38 7.95 6.63
C GLY A 20 7.50 7.55 5.68
N MET A 21 7.22 6.53 4.88
CA MET A 21 8.24 5.86 4.11
C MET A 21 7.69 5.38 2.77
N LEU A 22 8.36 5.81 1.70
CA LEU A 22 8.12 5.32 0.34
C LEU A 22 9.16 4.24 0.03
N PHE A 23 8.70 3.04 -0.24
CA PHE A 23 9.56 1.91 -0.54
C PHE A 23 9.43 1.45 -1.98
N LYS A 24 10.56 0.99 -2.50
CA LYS A 24 10.65 0.24 -3.76
C LYS A 24 11.14 -1.17 -3.46
N LEU A 25 10.25 -2.15 -3.53
CA LEU A 25 10.58 -3.56 -3.37
C LEU A 25 10.79 -4.19 -4.73
N SER A 26 11.95 -4.82 -4.95
CA SER A 26 12.26 -5.52 -6.20
C SER A 26 12.40 -7.02 -5.90
N ILE A 27 11.47 -7.83 -6.40
CA ILE A 27 11.39 -9.26 -6.09
C ILE A 27 11.13 -10.10 -7.35
N GLY A 28 11.56 -11.35 -7.32
CA GLY A 28 11.37 -12.30 -8.43
C GLY A 28 12.26 -12.00 -9.64
N ASP A 29 11.93 -12.64 -10.76
CA ASP A 29 12.65 -12.54 -12.03
C ASP A 29 11.68 -12.68 -13.22
N TYR A 30 12.13 -12.42 -14.43
CA TYR A 30 11.36 -12.53 -15.68
C TYR A 30 10.21 -11.53 -15.82
N ASN A 31 10.35 -10.35 -15.20
CA ASN A 31 9.43 -9.25 -15.45
C ASN A 31 9.46 -8.89 -16.95
N ASN A 32 8.28 -8.78 -17.56
CA ASN A 32 8.11 -8.57 -19.00
C ASN A 32 8.92 -9.55 -19.87
N ARG A 33 8.95 -10.83 -19.47
CA ARG A 33 9.68 -11.92 -20.17
C ARG A 33 11.19 -11.70 -20.30
N THR A 34 11.75 -10.77 -19.54
CA THR A 34 13.18 -10.45 -19.59
C THR A 34 13.90 -11.07 -18.40
N LYS A 35 14.80 -12.02 -18.65
CA LYS A 35 15.63 -12.65 -17.62
C LYS A 35 16.51 -11.61 -16.90
N GLY A 36 16.67 -11.76 -15.59
CA GLY A 36 17.39 -10.83 -14.72
C GLY A 36 16.61 -9.54 -14.38
N LYS A 37 15.33 -9.43 -14.76
CA LYS A 37 14.52 -8.24 -14.45
C LYS A 37 13.49 -8.57 -13.36
N PRO A 38 13.62 -7.96 -12.15
CA PRO A 38 12.68 -8.20 -11.07
C PRO A 38 11.35 -7.47 -11.30
N PHE A 39 10.31 -7.94 -10.61
CA PHE A 39 9.07 -7.19 -10.43
C PHE A 39 9.30 -6.11 -9.37
N VAL A 40 8.90 -4.88 -9.71
CA VAL A 40 9.04 -3.73 -8.81
C VAL A 40 7.68 -3.42 -8.22
N PHE A 41 7.61 -3.29 -6.89
CA PHE A 41 6.44 -2.83 -6.15
C PHE A 41 6.78 -1.53 -5.44
N TRP A 42 5.92 -0.53 -5.57
CA TRP A 42 6.02 0.74 -4.84
C TRP A 42 5.00 0.77 -3.73
N SER A 43 5.40 1.24 -2.55
CA SER A 43 4.49 1.38 -1.44
C SER A 43 4.76 2.60 -0.59
N TYR A 44 3.70 3.14 -0.01
CA TYR A 44 3.80 4.25 0.93
C TYR A 44 3.19 3.87 2.27
N ILE A 45 3.90 4.08 3.36
CA ILE A 45 3.42 3.82 4.72
C ILE A 45 3.54 5.10 5.54
N THR A 46 2.53 5.43 6.34
CA THR A 46 2.58 6.56 7.28
C THR A 46 1.78 6.27 8.55
N HIS A 47 2.13 6.95 9.65
CA HIS A 47 1.46 6.79 10.94
C HIS A 47 -0.02 7.22 10.94
N GLY A 48 -0.45 8.04 9.97
CA GLY A 48 -1.78 8.64 9.99
C GLY A 48 -1.88 9.82 10.95
N TYR A 49 -3.02 10.54 10.91
CA TYR A 49 -3.20 11.78 11.66
C TYR A 49 -4.67 12.03 12.01
N GLY A 50 -4.90 12.98 12.93
CA GLY A 50 -6.21 13.53 13.32
C GLY A 50 -7.07 12.65 14.24
N GLY A 51 -8.20 13.19 14.73
CA GLY A 51 -8.98 12.61 15.85
C GLY A 51 -10.32 11.94 15.51
N ALA A 52 -10.56 11.56 14.26
CA ALA A 52 -11.82 10.90 13.91
C ALA A 52 -11.95 9.52 14.59
N ARG A 53 -13.14 9.22 15.15
CA ARG A 53 -13.39 8.05 16.02
C ARG A 53 -14.21 6.94 15.36
N THR A 54 -14.73 7.18 14.16
CA THR A 54 -15.56 6.21 13.43
C THR A 54 -14.70 5.39 12.48
N LYS A 55 -15.08 4.12 12.26
CA LYS A 55 -14.34 3.15 11.43
C LYS A 55 -14.02 3.71 10.03
N SER A 56 -15.01 4.35 9.40
CA SER A 56 -14.93 4.80 8.00
C SER A 56 -14.30 6.17 7.79
N ALA A 57 -14.39 7.11 8.74
CA ALA A 57 -13.86 8.48 8.58
C ALA A 57 -12.34 8.52 8.35
N LYS A 58 -11.67 7.42 8.64
CA LYS A 58 -10.22 7.27 8.56
C LYS A 58 -9.77 6.42 7.38
N ALA A 59 -10.65 5.58 6.84
CA ALA A 59 -10.44 4.98 5.52
C ALA A 59 -10.28 6.06 4.44
N VAL A 60 -11.05 7.16 4.55
CA VAL A 60 -10.92 8.36 3.70
C VAL A 60 -9.52 8.97 3.74
N LYS A 61 -8.77 8.81 4.85
CA LYS A 61 -7.41 9.33 4.94
C LYS A 61 -6.41 8.44 4.21
N ALA A 62 -6.59 7.12 4.27
CA ALA A 62 -5.80 6.20 3.46
C ALA A 62 -6.03 6.44 1.96
N GLU A 63 -7.28 6.68 1.55
CA GLU A 63 -7.64 7.13 0.20
C GLU A 63 -6.94 8.44 -0.18
N ARG A 64 -7.01 9.46 0.68
CA ARG A 64 -6.32 10.74 0.44
C ARG A 64 -4.80 10.58 0.34
N ALA A 65 -4.17 9.72 1.14
CA ALA A 65 -2.75 9.43 0.99
C ALA A 65 -2.46 8.68 -0.32
N GLY A 66 -3.38 7.82 -0.76
CA GLY A 66 -3.36 7.16 -2.06
C GLY A 66 -3.26 8.12 -3.23
N THR A 67 -3.87 9.31 -3.15
CA THR A 67 -3.82 10.32 -4.21
C THR A 67 -2.52 11.12 -4.25
N TRP A 68 -1.75 11.18 -3.15
CA TRP A 68 -0.47 11.89 -3.11
C TRP A 68 0.60 11.19 -3.95
N ILE A 69 0.56 9.86 -3.99
CA ILE A 69 1.53 9.04 -4.72
C ILE A 69 0.74 8.01 -5.55
N PRO A 70 0.18 8.42 -6.70
CA PRO A 70 -0.75 7.60 -7.47
C PRO A 70 -0.13 6.28 -7.96
N GLN A 71 1.19 6.26 -8.14
CA GLN A 71 1.93 5.12 -8.70
C GLN A 71 2.26 4.02 -7.68
N CYS A 72 1.91 4.19 -6.40
CA CYS A 72 2.06 3.14 -5.41
C CYS A 72 1.11 1.97 -5.69
N ASP A 73 1.60 0.74 -5.55
CA ASP A 73 0.80 -0.49 -5.65
C ASP A 73 -0.01 -0.75 -4.37
N TRP A 74 0.46 -0.22 -3.24
CA TRP A 74 -0.31 -0.18 -2.01
C TRP A 74 0.10 1.01 -1.13
N VAL A 75 -0.85 1.49 -0.35
CA VAL A 75 -0.64 2.54 0.63
C VAL A 75 -1.16 2.05 1.98
N ALA A 76 -0.31 2.09 3.00
CA ALA A 76 -0.70 1.72 4.35
C ALA A 76 -0.71 2.95 5.27
N MET A 77 -1.74 3.04 6.10
CA MET A 77 -1.84 4.07 7.12
C MET A 77 -2.22 3.43 8.45
N SER A 78 -1.43 3.68 9.48
CA SER A 78 -1.80 3.31 10.86
C SER A 78 -2.61 4.45 11.51
N HIS A 79 -2.93 4.32 12.80
CA HIS A 79 -3.45 5.33 13.76
C HIS A 79 -4.64 4.81 14.56
N ASP A 80 -5.45 3.91 13.99
CA ASP A 80 -6.72 3.53 14.58
C ASP A 80 -6.81 2.05 14.96
N HIS A 81 -7.75 1.74 15.83
CA HIS A 81 -7.96 0.43 16.45
C HIS A 81 -8.71 -0.58 15.56
N VAL A 82 -8.86 -0.30 14.25
CA VAL A 82 -9.69 -1.09 13.32
C VAL A 82 -9.04 -1.13 11.94
N VAL A 83 -8.93 -2.33 11.40
CA VAL A 83 -8.42 -2.60 10.04
C VAL A 83 -9.47 -2.27 8.99
N ASN A 84 -9.03 -1.68 7.88
CA ASN A 84 -9.87 -1.51 6.69
C ASN A 84 -9.01 -1.67 5.43
N VAL A 85 -9.59 -2.27 4.40
CA VAL A 85 -8.92 -2.48 3.12
C VAL A 85 -9.88 -2.10 2.02
N ALA A 86 -9.42 -1.24 1.11
CA ALA A 86 -10.18 -0.84 -0.06
C ALA A 86 -9.29 -0.90 -1.30
N PRO A 87 -9.71 -1.55 -2.38
CA PRO A 87 -9.04 -1.40 -3.66
C PRO A 87 -9.35 -0.04 -4.28
N ASP A 88 -8.39 0.49 -5.02
CA ASP A 88 -8.54 1.75 -5.76
C ASP A 88 -7.86 1.63 -7.14
N VAL A 89 -8.23 2.50 -8.09
CA VAL A 89 -7.72 2.47 -9.46
C VAL A 89 -7.48 3.90 -9.95
N ASP A 90 -6.21 4.21 -10.23
CA ASP A 90 -5.81 5.46 -10.88
C ASP A 90 -5.67 5.29 -12.39
N PHE A 91 -6.00 6.32 -13.15
CA PHE A 91 -5.62 6.43 -14.55
C PHE A 91 -4.29 7.17 -14.67
N VAL A 92 -3.24 6.46 -15.07
CA VAL A 92 -1.89 7.00 -15.20
C VAL A 92 -1.61 7.31 -16.67
N PRO A 93 -1.43 8.60 -17.03
CA PRO A 93 -0.98 8.96 -18.37
C PRO A 93 0.48 8.55 -18.55
N ASP A 94 0.78 7.91 -19.68
CA ASP A 94 2.14 7.66 -20.13
C ASP A 94 2.64 8.90 -20.87
N ASN A 95 3.68 9.53 -20.33
CA ASN A 95 4.32 10.70 -20.94
C ASN A 95 5.00 10.36 -22.27
N ARG A 96 5.12 9.07 -22.63
CA ARG A 96 5.59 8.63 -23.94
C ARG A 96 4.41 8.69 -24.93
N GLY A 97 4.49 9.63 -25.85
CA GLY A 97 3.59 9.67 -27.00
C GLY A 97 4.03 8.71 -28.10
N ILE A 98 3.06 8.27 -28.91
CA ILE A 98 3.32 7.64 -30.20
C ILE A 98 2.66 8.49 -31.29
N VAL A 99 3.34 8.70 -32.41
CA VAL A 99 2.69 9.30 -33.58
C VAL A 99 1.81 8.23 -34.21
N LYS A 100 0.50 8.47 -34.22
CA LYS A 100 -0.47 7.61 -34.86
C LYS A 100 -1.33 8.46 -35.78
N ASP A 101 -1.42 8.08 -37.05
CA ASP A 101 -2.21 8.77 -38.06
C ASP A 101 -1.86 10.27 -38.21
N GLY A 102 -0.59 10.62 -38.01
CA GLY A 102 -0.10 12.01 -38.08
C GLY A 102 -0.26 12.83 -36.80
N PHE A 103 -0.88 12.28 -35.74
CA PHE A 103 -1.09 12.96 -34.47
C PHE A 103 -0.26 12.36 -33.33
N LEU A 104 0.30 13.22 -32.47
CA LEU A 104 0.93 12.79 -31.23
C LEU A 104 -0.16 12.29 -30.27
N SER A 105 -0.25 10.97 -30.12
CA SER A 105 -1.24 10.29 -29.29
C SER A 105 -0.60 9.78 -27.99
N GLY A 106 -1.21 10.11 -26.86
CA GLY A 106 -0.82 9.58 -25.55
C GLY A 106 -1.49 8.25 -25.24
N LYS A 107 -0.95 7.53 -24.25
CA LYS A 107 -1.56 6.31 -23.70
C LYS A 107 -1.93 6.53 -22.25
N ILE A 108 -3.10 6.05 -21.83
CA ILE A 108 -3.50 6.01 -20.43
C ILE A 108 -3.55 4.55 -19.98
N THR A 109 -3.01 4.25 -18.80
CA THR A 109 -3.04 2.90 -18.21
C THR A 109 -3.73 2.95 -16.85
N ALA A 110 -4.66 2.02 -16.62
CA ALA A 110 -5.25 1.83 -15.30
C ALA A 110 -4.22 1.18 -14.35
N HIS A 111 -3.99 1.80 -13.20
CA HIS A 111 -3.10 1.33 -12.15
C HIS A 111 -3.92 1.02 -10.91
N ARG A 112 -4.07 -0.28 -10.61
CA ARG A 112 -4.77 -0.75 -9.43
C ARG A 112 -3.84 -0.69 -8.22
N LYS A 113 -4.36 -0.21 -7.09
CA LYS A 113 -3.67 -0.21 -5.81
C LYS A 113 -4.55 -0.72 -4.68
N MET A 114 -3.91 -1.07 -3.57
CA MET A 114 -4.60 -1.41 -2.32
C MET A 114 -4.39 -0.32 -1.28
N LEU A 115 -5.49 0.26 -0.79
CA LEU A 115 -5.50 1.16 0.35
C LEU A 115 -5.69 0.31 1.60
N VAL A 116 -4.73 0.39 2.51
CA VAL A 116 -4.66 -0.44 3.72
C VAL A 116 -4.64 0.47 4.93
N LYS A 117 -5.58 0.25 5.82
CA LYS A 117 -5.61 0.86 7.14
C LYS A 117 -5.23 -0.21 8.14
N THR A 118 -4.12 0.00 8.85
CA THR A 118 -3.60 -0.95 9.83
C THR A 118 -4.13 -0.64 11.24
N ASN A 119 -3.98 -1.61 12.14
CA ASN A 119 -4.42 -1.49 13.53
C ASN A 119 -3.36 -0.81 14.42
N ALA A 120 -3.76 -0.30 15.59
CA ALA A 120 -2.90 0.41 16.53
C ALA A 120 -2.21 -0.48 17.58
N PHE A 121 -2.44 -1.81 17.60
CA PHE A 121 -1.91 -2.74 18.61
C PHE A 121 -2.11 -2.33 20.08
N LEU A 122 -3.11 -1.49 20.35
CA LEU A 122 -3.46 -1.04 21.70
C LEU A 122 -4.70 -1.80 22.19
N LYS A 123 -4.57 -2.41 23.37
CA LYS A 123 -5.72 -2.99 24.09
C LYS A 123 -6.65 -1.89 24.58
N TRP A 124 -7.89 -2.25 24.85
CA TRP A 124 -8.87 -1.35 25.46
C TRP A 124 -8.48 -0.99 26.90
N GLY A 125 -8.79 0.23 27.32
CA GLY A 125 -8.33 0.84 28.58
C GLY A 125 -7.31 1.98 28.36
N GLY A 126 -7.02 2.73 29.42
CA GLY A 126 -6.01 3.81 29.40
C GLY A 126 -6.26 4.81 28.27
N TYR A 127 -5.25 5.06 27.42
CA TYR A 127 -5.36 5.98 26.27
C TYR A 127 -6.53 5.64 25.34
N ALA A 128 -6.79 4.35 25.09
CA ALA A 128 -7.85 3.92 24.17
C ALA A 128 -9.22 4.31 24.71
N GLU A 129 -9.45 4.05 25.99
CA GLU A 129 -10.70 4.36 26.69
C GLU A 129 -10.87 5.88 26.87
N MET A 130 -9.84 6.58 27.35
CA MET A 130 -9.84 8.04 27.49
C MET A 130 -10.06 8.75 26.14
N GLY A 131 -9.56 8.18 25.05
CA GLY A 131 -9.71 8.71 23.69
C GLY A 131 -11.07 8.45 23.05
N GLY A 132 -11.93 7.63 23.68
CA GLY A 132 -13.22 7.20 23.15
C GLY A 132 -13.10 6.21 21.99
N PHE A 133 -12.03 5.42 21.95
CA PHE A 133 -11.85 4.36 20.96
C PHE A 133 -12.55 3.07 21.41
N PRO A 134 -13.23 2.35 20.49
CA PRO A 134 -13.81 1.05 20.82
C PRO A 134 -12.70 0.01 21.07
N PRO A 135 -13.01 -1.11 21.74
CA PRO A 135 -12.11 -2.24 21.83
C PRO A 135 -11.60 -2.69 20.44
N SER A 136 -10.34 -3.09 20.40
CA SER A 136 -9.69 -3.60 19.18
C SER A 136 -9.52 -5.12 19.25
N ASP A 137 -9.67 -5.78 18.11
CA ASP A 137 -9.36 -7.20 17.91
C ASP A 137 -7.86 -7.47 17.66
N LEU A 138 -7.04 -6.40 17.58
CA LEU A 138 -5.61 -6.45 17.28
C LEU A 138 -5.27 -7.16 15.95
N THR A 139 -6.24 -7.29 15.06
CA THR A 139 -6.09 -7.93 13.75
C THR A 139 -5.02 -7.19 12.93
N THR A 140 -4.22 -7.96 12.19
CA THR A 140 -3.13 -7.44 11.37
C THR A 140 -3.38 -7.79 9.91
N PRO A 141 -3.52 -6.79 9.01
CA PRO A 141 -3.66 -7.08 7.60
C PRO A 141 -2.36 -7.66 7.05
N LEU A 142 -2.47 -8.73 6.27
CA LEU A 142 -1.36 -9.37 5.58
C LEU A 142 -1.34 -8.95 4.11
N ILE A 143 -0.29 -8.23 3.71
CA ILE A 143 -0.09 -7.75 2.34
C ILE A 143 0.76 -8.75 1.56
N GLN A 144 0.20 -9.35 0.53
CA GLN A 144 0.85 -10.30 -0.38
C GLN A 144 1.23 -9.60 -1.68
N LEU A 145 2.52 -9.65 -2.02
CA LEU A 145 3.04 -9.21 -3.31
C LEU A 145 3.16 -10.44 -4.21
N LEU A 146 2.38 -10.45 -5.29
CA LEU A 146 2.24 -11.62 -6.16
C LEU A 146 2.82 -11.32 -7.55
N THR A 147 3.54 -12.31 -8.05
CA THR A 147 4.12 -12.38 -9.40
C THR A 147 3.57 -13.60 -10.12
N PRO A 148 3.70 -13.72 -11.46
CA PRO A 148 3.30 -14.91 -12.19
C PRO A 148 3.87 -16.24 -11.67
N GLN A 149 5.00 -16.18 -10.96
CA GLN A 149 5.65 -17.35 -10.37
C GLN A 149 5.18 -17.66 -8.94
N SER A 150 4.36 -16.80 -8.33
CA SER A 150 3.87 -16.98 -6.97
C SER A 150 2.86 -18.14 -6.91
N LYS A 151 2.91 -18.97 -5.86
CA LYS A 151 1.99 -20.12 -5.69
C LYS A 151 0.51 -19.74 -5.73
N LEU A 152 0.18 -18.57 -5.17
CA LEU A 152 -1.18 -18.04 -5.11
C LEU A 152 -1.56 -17.23 -6.35
N TRP A 153 -0.70 -17.16 -7.38
CA TRP A 153 -0.97 -16.38 -8.58
C TRP A 153 -2.28 -16.83 -9.23
N GLU A 154 -2.52 -18.14 -9.32
CA GLU A 154 -3.71 -18.64 -10.00
C GLU A 154 -5.03 -18.33 -9.28
N THR A 155 -4.98 -18.11 -7.97
CA THR A 155 -6.15 -17.94 -7.09
C THR A 155 -6.88 -16.61 -7.27
N TYR A 156 -6.26 -15.59 -7.88
CA TYR A 156 -6.79 -14.22 -7.86
C TYR A 156 -6.97 -13.60 -9.25
N PRO A 157 -8.19 -13.30 -9.74
CA PRO A 157 -8.46 -13.03 -11.17
C PRO A 157 -7.87 -11.72 -11.77
N ASP A 158 -7.38 -10.79 -10.96
CA ASP A 158 -6.86 -9.47 -11.36
C ASP A 158 -5.34 -9.51 -11.68
N LYS A 159 -4.98 -9.93 -12.91
CA LYS A 159 -3.59 -10.33 -13.24
C LYS A 159 -3.01 -9.77 -14.56
N ALA A 160 -2.83 -8.46 -14.68
CA ALA A 160 -2.17 -7.95 -15.89
C ALA A 160 -0.66 -8.29 -15.94
N ARG A 161 0.10 -8.07 -14.84
CA ARG A 161 1.57 -8.25 -14.79
C ARG A 161 2.14 -8.57 -13.41
N LYS A 162 1.57 -7.98 -12.36
CA LYS A 162 1.85 -8.20 -10.94
C LYS A 162 0.55 -7.91 -10.16
N ALA A 163 0.43 -8.40 -8.94
CA ALA A 163 -0.76 -8.16 -8.12
C ALA A 163 -0.39 -7.88 -6.66
N VAL A 164 -1.21 -7.08 -5.99
CA VAL A 164 -1.17 -6.89 -4.54
C VAL A 164 -2.48 -7.37 -3.94
N LYS A 165 -2.40 -8.27 -2.97
CA LYS A 165 -3.54 -8.80 -2.23
C LYS A 165 -3.40 -8.52 -0.76
N VAL A 166 -4.52 -8.26 -0.11
CA VAL A 166 -4.56 -7.98 1.31
C VAL A 166 -5.59 -8.88 1.94
N ILE A 167 -5.18 -9.62 2.97
CA ILE A 167 -6.01 -10.49 3.78
C ILE A 167 -6.13 -9.82 5.14
N VAL A 168 -7.35 -9.73 5.67
CA VAL A 168 -7.65 -9.20 7.02
C VAL A 168 -8.07 -10.37 7.89
#